data_AF-A0A2E8HEX2-F1
#
_entry.id   AF-A0A2E8HEX2-F1
#
_cell.length_a   1.000
_cell.length_b   1.000
_cell.length_c   1.000
_cell.angle_alpha   90.00
_cell.angle_beta   90.00
_cell.angle_gamma   90.00
#
_symmetry.space_group_name_H-M   'P 1'
#
loop_
_entity.id
_entity.type
_entity.pdbx_description
1 polymer ?
#
loop_
_entity_poly.entity_id
_entity_poly.type
_entity_poly.pdbx_seq_one_letter_code
_entity_poly.pdbx_strand_id
1 'polypeptide(L)'
;MLHRQLRSALEEIFGEEYISDALENAELAQVVIYESPDQFKKTVLGFQRLNYRDEQQDYASGLKRDFGIALICSLLDQGTRDLVAELGLTYL
;
A
#
# COMPACT_ATOMS: atom_id res chain seq x y z
N MET A 1 -2.79 10.40 15.64
CA MET A 1 -3.06 9.08 16.28
C MET A 1 -3.45 8.02 15.26
N LEU A 2 -4.34 8.30 14.30
CA LEU A 2 -4.77 7.34 13.25
C LEU A 2 -3.61 6.70 12.46
N HIS A 3 -2.64 7.52 12.01
CA HIS A 3 -1.47 7.04 11.27
C HIS A 3 -0.60 6.05 12.04
N ARG A 4 -0.53 6.16 13.37
CA ARG A 4 0.27 5.24 14.19
C ARG A 4 -0.39 3.87 14.32
N GLN A 5 -1.70 3.84 14.51
CA GLN A 5 -2.46 2.58 14.59
C GLN A 5 -2.47 1.86 13.24
N LEU A 6 -2.69 2.60 12.14
CA LEU A 6 -2.63 2.04 10.79
C LEU A 6 -1.24 1.48 10.48
N ARG A 7 -0.18 2.24 10.81
CA ARG A 7 1.20 1.77 10.63
C ARG A 7 1.46 0.47 11.40
N SER A 8 1.13 0.41 12.69
CA SER A 8 1.34 -0.82 13.47
C SER A 8 0.56 -2.02 12.93
N ALA A 9 -0.68 -1.82 12.46
CA ALA A 9 -1.44 -2.89 11.82
C ALA A 9 -0.76 -3.39 10.52
N LEU A 10 -0.22 -2.47 9.70
CA LEU A 10 0.51 -2.82 8.48
C LEU A 10 1.86 -3.46 8.79
N GLU A 11 2.55 -3.08 9.86
CA GLU A 11 3.78 -3.73 10.34
C GLU A 11 3.52 -5.18 10.76
N GLU A 12 2.35 -5.48 11.34
CA GLU A 12 1.96 -6.86 11.66
C GLU A 12 1.65 -7.71 10.41
N ILE A 13 1.30 -7.08 9.28
CA ILE A 13 0.94 -7.76 8.03
C ILE A 13 2.15 -7.92 7.11
N PHE A 14 2.92 -6.85 6.91
CA PHE A 14 4.02 -6.77 5.96
C PHE A 14 5.40 -6.95 6.62
N GLY A 15 5.50 -6.77 7.93
CA GLY A 15 6.77 -6.71 8.66
C GLY A 15 7.33 -5.29 8.76
N GLU A 16 7.93 -4.97 9.90
CA GLU A 16 8.48 -3.63 10.20
C GLU A 16 9.56 -3.18 9.20
N GLU A 17 10.46 -4.09 8.81
CA GLU A 17 11.51 -3.82 7.82
C GLU A 17 10.91 -3.47 6.45
N TYR A 18 9.86 -4.19 6.03
CA TYR A 18 9.18 -3.92 4.77
C TYR A 18 8.50 -2.55 4.79
N ILE A 19 7.82 -2.20 5.89
CA ILE A 19 7.17 -0.90 6.02
C ILE A 19 8.19 0.24 5.96
N SER A 20 9.33 0.06 6.62
CA SER A 20 10.41 1.05 6.61
C SER A 20 10.99 1.23 5.21
N ASP A 21 11.31 0.13 4.53
CA ASP A 21 11.79 0.14 3.14
C ASP A 21 10.77 0.76 2.18
N ALA A 22 9.49 0.45 2.32
CA ALA A 22 8.45 1.04 1.48
C ALA A 22 8.40 2.56 1.62
N LEU A 23 8.46 3.08 2.84
CA LEU A 23 8.45 4.53 3.09
C LEU A 23 9.72 5.24 2.59
N GLU A 24 10.86 4.56 2.58
CA GLU A 24 12.10 5.07 1.96
C GLU A 24 12.04 5.07 0.42
N ASN A 25 11.16 4.26 -0.16
CA ASN A 25 10.97 4.11 -1.61
C ASN A 25 9.65 4.73 -2.11
N ALA A 26 9.17 5.81 -1.50
CA ALA A 26 7.92 6.47 -1.89
C ALA A 26 7.90 6.95 -3.36
N GLU A 27 9.05 7.33 -3.93
CA GLU A 27 9.15 7.69 -5.36
C GLU A 27 8.83 6.49 -6.27
N LEU A 28 9.26 5.27 -5.90
CA LEU A 28 8.92 4.05 -6.62
C LEU A 28 7.41 3.79 -6.57
N ALA A 29 6.78 3.99 -5.40
CA ALA A 29 5.33 3.88 -5.26
C ALA A 29 4.60 4.81 -6.24
N GLN A 30 5.03 6.06 -6.35
CA GLN A 30 4.43 7.04 -7.27
C GLN A 30 4.57 6.61 -8.73
N VAL A 31 5.75 6.13 -9.13
CA VAL A 31 5.98 5.58 -10.48
C VAL A 31 5.04 4.42 -10.78
N VAL A 32 4.94 3.44 -9.87
CA VAL A 32 4.07 2.27 -10.03
C VAL A 32 2.60 2.67 -10.17
N ILE A 33 2.14 3.62 -9.34
CA ILE A 33 0.76 4.11 -9.39
C ILE A 33 0.47 4.81 -10.71
N TYR A 34 1.42 5.61 -11.20
CA TYR A 34 1.28 6.34 -12.46
C TYR A 34 1.34 5.43 -13.69
N GLU A 35 2.29 4.49 -13.73
CA GLU A 35 2.53 3.61 -14.87
C GLU A 35 1.55 2.44 -14.95
N SER A 36 1.03 1.97 -13.80
CA SER A 36 0.17 0.79 -13.71
C SER A 36 -1.08 1.01 -12.83
N PRO A 37 -1.89 2.06 -13.08
CA PRO A 37 -3.00 2.44 -12.21
C PRO A 37 -4.07 1.34 -12.08
N ASP A 38 -4.39 0.62 -13.16
CA ASP A 38 -5.37 -0.47 -13.13
C ASP A 38 -4.90 -1.66 -12.28
N GLN A 39 -3.62 -1.99 -12.36
CA GLN A 39 -3.05 -3.08 -11.58
C GLN A 39 -2.92 -2.67 -10.12
N PHE A 40 -2.53 -1.42 -9.85
CA PHE A 40 -2.52 -0.85 -8.51
C PHE A 40 -3.93 -0.85 -7.89
N LYS A 41 -4.96 -0.47 -8.65
CA LYS A 41 -6.36 -0.56 -8.21
C LYS A 41 -6.76 -1.98 -7.81
N LYS A 42 -6.39 -2.99 -8.62
CA LYS A 42 -6.63 -4.40 -8.27
C LYS A 42 -5.90 -4.78 -6.98
N THR A 43 -4.67 -4.31 -6.80
CA THR A 43 -3.88 -4.56 -5.58
C THR A 43 -4.60 -4.03 -4.35
N VAL A 44 -5.05 -2.77 -4.38
CA VAL A 44 -5.75 -2.13 -3.26
C VAL A 44 -7.08 -2.83 -2.96
N LEU A 45 -7.94 -2.99 -3.97
CA LEU A 45 -9.23 -3.65 -3.78
C LEU A 45 -9.09 -5.10 -3.31
N GLY A 46 -8.07 -5.79 -3.81
CA GLY A 46 -7.74 -7.16 -3.44
C GLY A 46 -7.28 -7.30 -1.98
N PHE A 47 -6.66 -6.25 -1.42
CA PHE A 47 -6.27 -6.18 -0.01
C PHE A 47 -7.45 -5.76 0.88
N GLN A 48 -8.19 -4.72 0.50
CA GLN A 48 -9.32 -4.18 1.27
C GLN A 48 -10.49 -5.17 1.44
N ARG A 49 -10.67 -6.11 0.51
CA ARG A 49 -11.73 -7.14 0.61
C ARG A 49 -11.47 -8.21 1.68
N LEU A 50 -10.25 -8.28 2.20
CA LEU A 50 -9.82 -9.31 3.15
C LEU A 50 -10.18 -8.86 4.56
N ASN A 51 -10.82 -9.75 5.33
CA ASN A 51 -11.35 -9.41 6.65
C ASN A 51 -10.45 -9.93 7.78
N TYR A 52 -9.60 -10.92 7.48
CA TYR A 52 -8.75 -11.57 8.47
C TYR A 52 -7.27 -11.29 8.20
N ARG A 53 -6.48 -11.27 9.27
CA ARG A 53 -5.07 -10.87 9.23
C ARG A 53 -4.19 -11.87 8.50
N ASP A 54 -4.45 -13.15 8.70
CA ASP A 54 -3.81 -14.26 7.99
C ASP A 54 -4.06 -14.15 6.48
N GLU A 55 -5.29 -13.87 6.05
CA GLU A 55 -5.59 -13.62 4.63
C GLU A 55 -4.80 -12.43 4.08
N GLN A 56 -4.70 -11.34 4.86
CA GLN A 56 -3.95 -10.14 4.48
C GLN A 56 -2.45 -10.40 4.39
N GLN A 57 -1.89 -11.21 5.30
CA GLN A 57 -0.49 -11.64 5.28
C GLN A 57 -0.20 -12.53 4.06
N ASP A 58 -1.06 -13.52 3.80
CA ASP A 58 -0.94 -14.39 2.64
C ASP A 58 -0.99 -13.58 1.34
N TYR A 59 -1.95 -12.65 1.25
CA TYR A 59 -2.05 -11.74 0.10
C TYR A 59 -0.79 -10.87 -0.05
N ALA A 60 -0.34 -10.23 1.03
CA ALA A 60 0.86 -9.40 1.05
C ALA A 60 2.10 -10.17 0.60
N SER A 61 2.26 -11.42 1.05
CA SER A 61 3.38 -12.29 0.67
C SER A 61 3.38 -12.66 -0.83
N GLY A 62 2.21 -12.69 -1.46
CA GLY A 62 2.05 -12.97 -2.89
C GLY A 62 2.16 -11.74 -3.79
N LEU A 63 2.24 -10.52 -3.23
CA LEU A 63 2.37 -9.30 -4.03
C LEU A 63 3.78 -9.19 -4.61
N LYS A 64 3.85 -8.70 -5.86
CA LYS A 64 5.11 -8.15 -6.37
C LYS A 64 5.53 -6.98 -5.49
N ARG A 65 6.83 -6.92 -5.17
CA ARG A 65 7.40 -5.95 -4.21
C ARG A 65 6.93 -4.52 -4.47
N ASP A 66 7.02 -4.07 -5.71
CA ASP A 66 6.70 -2.69 -6.10
C ASP A 66 5.22 -2.34 -5.84
N PHE A 67 4.30 -3.29 -6.02
CA PHE A 67 2.88 -3.10 -5.69
C PHE A 67 2.61 -3.16 -4.19
N GLY A 68 3.40 -3.94 -3.43
CA GLY A 68 3.36 -3.90 -1.96
C GLY A 68 3.83 -2.54 -1.43
N ILE A 69 4.92 -2.01 -1.99
CA ILE A 69 5.44 -0.67 -1.67
C ILE A 69 4.37 0.39 -2.02
N ALA A 70 3.82 0.35 -3.23
CA ALA A 70 2.76 1.26 -3.66
C ALA A 70 1.53 1.23 -2.75
N LEU A 71 1.09 0.04 -2.35
CA LEU A 71 -0.03 -0.13 -1.42
C LEU A 71 0.27 0.54 -0.07
N ILE A 72 1.42 0.25 0.54
CA ILE A 72 1.82 0.83 1.82
C ILE A 72 1.93 2.35 1.75
N CYS A 73 2.62 2.88 0.73
CA CYS A 73 2.79 4.32 0.55
C CYS A 73 1.45 5.02 0.32
N SER A 74 0.53 4.41 -0.43
CA SER A 74 -0.82 4.97 -0.62
C SER A 74 -1.65 5.07 0.66
N LEU A 75 -1.25 4.37 1.72
CA LEU A 75 -1.91 4.38 3.03
C LEU A 75 -1.18 5.24 4.06
N LEU A 76 0.15 5.29 4.00
CA LEU A 76 1.00 5.87 5.04
C LEU A 76 1.77 7.13 4.62
N ASP A 77 2.08 7.29 3.34
CA ASP A 77 2.84 8.43 2.81
C ASP A 77 1.92 9.51 2.24
N GLN A 78 2.19 10.78 2.58
CA GLN A 78 1.33 11.88 2.17
C GLN A 78 1.43 12.18 0.68
N GLY A 79 2.64 12.21 0.11
CA GLY A 79 2.84 12.53 -1.31
C GLY A 79 2.17 11.51 -2.23
N THR A 80 2.25 10.23 -1.85
CA THR A 80 1.59 9.15 -2.58
C THR A 80 0.07 9.24 -2.47
N ARG A 81 -0.47 9.62 -1.30
CA ARG A 81 -1.92 9.85 -1.11
C ARG A 81 -2.45 11.02 -1.92
N ASP A 82 -1.67 12.09 -2.01
CA ASP A 82 -2.02 13.26 -2.82
C ASP A 82 -2.05 12.87 -4.31
N LEU A 83 -1.06 12.10 -4.79
CA LEU A 83 -1.06 11.56 -6.15
C LEU A 83 -2.28 10.68 -6.44
N VAL A 84 -2.64 9.78 -5.52
CA VAL A 84 -3.86 8.95 -5.66
C VAL A 84 -5.11 9.81 -5.82
N ALA A 85 -5.22 10.88 -5.02
CA ALA A 85 -6.35 11.81 -5.09
C ALA A 85 -6.37 12.59 -6.41
N GLU A 86 -5.21 13.06 -6.87
CA GLU A 86 -5.04 13.76 -8.16
C GLU A 86 -5.42 12.88 -9.35
N LEU A 87 -5.06 11.60 -9.30
CA LEU A 87 -5.42 10.61 -10.33
C LEU A 87 -6.90 10.17 -10.25
N GLY A 88 -7.67 10.68 -9.28
CA GLY A 88 -9.09 10.34 -9.12
C GLY A 88 -9.33 8.88 -8.73
N LEU A 89 -8.37 8.26 -8.04
CA LEU A 89 -8.42 6.85 -7.62
C LEU A 89 -9.27 6.70 -6.34
N THR A 90 -10.58 6.87 -6.47
CA THR A 90 -11.58 6.99 -5.38
C THR A 90 -11.91 5.70 -4.61
N TYR A 91 -11.11 4.65 -4.76
CA TYR A 91 -11.34 3.36 -4.10
C TYR A 91 -10.51 3.17 -2.82
N LEU A 92 -9.68 4.15 -2.47
CA LEU A 92 -8.94 4.20 -1.20
C LEU A 92 -9.74 4.86 -0.08
#